data_AF-A0A2D9C5W6-F1
#
_entry.id   AF-A0A2D9C5W6-F1
#
_cell.length_a   1.000
_cell.length_b   1.000
_cell.length_c   1.000
_cell.angle_alpha   90.00
_cell.angle_beta   90.00
_cell.angle_gamma   90.00
#
_symmetry.space_group_name_H-M   'P 1'
#
loop_
_entity.id
_entity.type
_entity.pdbx_description
1 polymer ?
#
loop_
_entity_poly.entity_id
_entity_poly.type
_entity_poly.pdbx_seq_one_letter_code
_entity_poly.pdbx_strand_id
1 'polypeptide(L)'
;MATTQNTYTGDGSTTNYSFTFEYIKQADVKVTLDTVTTTAYTFANATTLSFTTAPTSGAAIRIYRDTDIDTLNATFFPGSAIKAEDLNLNFTQSFYVTQESERDVGISDTTANTAKATADTALTNSTAAVSTANTANTNASAAVSTANTASTNASAAVSTANSASTAAGNAVTTANTASTAATNAVNTANATAAAQATLEANVYDSTELDGGQLDNRYYTETELDAGQLDNRYYTETEADARFWNLNSAENIGSGDTWSASDAYIATTAAIDARIIDLVDDVGGFVPIANETSFPNANPDINNDAGTLISVPLANNLTSDSSGVITISNGTVGNSTVTINGAEASATYAQGFGILVETTSTLNTYTFHRYVPKATEVTTVASNITPITTVSNNISNVNTVAGISSNVTTVAGISGNVTSVANDATDIGTVSTNIANVNTVAGISSNVTTVAN
;
A
#
# COMPACT_ATOMS: atom_id res chain seq x y z
N MET A 1 67.78 -3.90 -27.02
CA MET A 1 68.46 -3.00 -26.06
C MET A 1 69.80 -3.58 -25.70
N ALA A 2 70.79 -2.73 -25.47
CA ALA A 2 72.04 -3.16 -24.85
C ALA A 2 71.76 -3.73 -23.46
N THR A 3 72.47 -4.78 -23.06
CA THR A 3 72.39 -5.30 -21.70
C THR A 3 73.08 -4.30 -20.77
N THR A 4 72.32 -3.67 -19.87
CA THR A 4 72.83 -2.72 -18.86
C THR A 4 72.57 -3.18 -17.41
N GLN A 5 72.02 -4.40 -17.26
CA GLN A 5 71.80 -5.05 -15.98
C GLN A 5 71.75 -6.57 -16.13
N ASN A 6 72.00 -7.27 -15.03
CA ASN A 6 71.72 -8.70 -14.86
C ASN A 6 70.86 -8.86 -13.60
N THR A 7 69.89 -9.77 -13.65
CA THR A 7 69.00 -10.06 -12.51
C THR A 7 69.15 -11.51 -12.10
N TYR A 8 69.08 -11.76 -10.80
CA TYR A 8 69.22 -13.09 -10.19
C TYR A 8 68.25 -13.22 -9.02
N THR A 9 68.03 -14.45 -8.58
CA THR A 9 67.34 -14.75 -7.32
C THR A 9 68.34 -15.36 -6.35
N GLY A 10 68.41 -14.82 -5.14
CA GLY A 10 69.22 -15.38 -4.06
C GLY A 10 68.73 -16.78 -3.70
N ASP A 11 69.66 -17.69 -3.42
CA ASP A 11 69.38 -19.04 -2.94
C ASP A 11 69.74 -19.21 -1.45
N GLY A 12 70.26 -18.15 -0.80
CA GLY A 12 70.75 -18.18 0.58
C GLY A 12 72.15 -18.76 0.76
N SER A 13 72.85 -19.15 -0.32
CA SER A 13 74.16 -19.83 -0.24
C SER A 13 75.20 -19.29 -1.24
N THR A 14 74.79 -18.89 -2.43
CA THR A 14 75.65 -18.36 -3.49
C THR A 14 76.07 -16.92 -3.16
N THR A 15 77.37 -16.65 -3.18
CA THR A 15 77.93 -15.30 -2.92
C THR A 15 78.47 -14.63 -4.17
N ASN A 16 78.79 -15.38 -5.23
CA ASN A 16 79.39 -14.85 -6.45
C ASN A 16 78.37 -14.79 -7.58
N TYR A 17 78.18 -13.60 -8.15
CA TYR A 17 77.28 -13.36 -9.28
C TYR A 17 78.02 -12.61 -10.38
N SER A 18 77.99 -13.16 -11.58
CA SER A 18 78.58 -12.52 -12.76
C SER A 18 77.65 -11.46 -13.34
N PHE A 19 78.18 -10.58 -14.17
CA PHE A 19 77.40 -9.65 -15.00
C PHE A 19 78.08 -9.48 -16.36
N THR A 20 77.31 -9.07 -17.36
CA THR A 20 77.74 -9.12 -18.78
C THR A 20 77.79 -7.76 -19.48
N PHE A 21 77.55 -6.67 -18.75
CA PHE A 21 77.58 -5.31 -19.31
C PHE A 21 78.93 -4.62 -19.06
N GLU A 22 79.33 -3.75 -20.00
CA GLU A 22 80.53 -2.93 -19.89
C GLU A 22 80.30 -1.72 -18.99
N TYR A 23 81.33 -1.23 -18.30
CA TYR A 23 81.29 -0.07 -17.41
C TYR A 23 82.56 0.77 -17.54
N ILE A 24 82.53 2.05 -17.13
CA ILE A 24 83.69 2.95 -17.22
C ILE A 24 84.61 2.78 -16.02
N LYS A 25 84.04 2.77 -14.80
CA LYS A 25 84.75 2.52 -13.54
C LYS A 25 83.91 1.60 -12.64
N GLN A 26 84.56 0.84 -11.75
CA GLN A 26 83.87 -0.11 -10.86
C GLN A 26 82.77 0.56 -10.00
N ALA A 27 82.92 1.86 -9.71
CA ALA A 27 81.94 2.63 -8.96
C ALA A 27 80.58 2.80 -9.69
N ASP A 28 80.55 2.61 -11.01
CA ASP A 28 79.33 2.68 -11.82
C ASP A 28 78.52 1.38 -11.77
N VAL A 29 79.07 0.30 -11.20
CA VAL A 29 78.34 -0.95 -11.01
C VAL A 29 77.67 -0.91 -9.65
N LYS A 30 76.34 -0.94 -9.64
CA LYS A 30 75.50 -0.90 -8.44
C LYS A 30 74.71 -2.18 -8.29
N VAL A 31 74.24 -2.41 -7.07
CA VAL A 31 73.44 -3.58 -6.73
C VAL A 31 72.24 -3.17 -5.90
N THR A 32 71.07 -3.71 -6.23
CA THR A 32 69.92 -3.75 -5.31
C THR A 32 69.59 -5.17 -4.89
N LEU A 33 69.20 -5.34 -3.63
CA LEU A 33 68.55 -6.54 -3.08
C LEU A 33 67.12 -6.17 -2.72
N ASP A 34 66.13 -6.87 -3.28
CA ASP A 34 64.71 -6.59 -3.07
C ASP A 34 64.36 -5.10 -3.25
N THR A 35 64.87 -4.52 -4.34
CA THR A 35 64.74 -3.09 -4.71
C THR A 35 65.49 -2.09 -3.81
N VAL A 36 66.16 -2.55 -2.75
CA VAL A 36 66.96 -1.71 -1.85
C VAL A 36 68.43 -1.72 -2.28
N THR A 37 69.03 -0.55 -2.46
CA THR A 37 70.46 -0.42 -2.80
C THR A 37 71.34 -0.99 -1.69
N THR A 38 72.35 -1.76 -2.07
CA THR A 38 73.34 -2.33 -1.16
C THR A 38 74.75 -1.98 -1.61
N THR A 39 75.67 -1.87 -0.66
CA THR A 39 77.13 -1.75 -0.91
C THR A 39 77.89 -2.95 -0.35
N ALA A 40 77.18 -3.99 0.10
CA ALA A 40 77.73 -5.14 0.81
C ALA A 40 78.34 -6.19 -0.14
N TYR A 41 79.13 -5.75 -1.12
CA TYR A 41 79.78 -6.57 -2.13
C TYR A 41 81.17 -6.05 -2.51
N THR A 42 81.97 -6.89 -3.15
CA THR A 42 83.29 -6.55 -3.72
C THR A 42 83.43 -7.14 -5.12
N PHE A 43 84.37 -6.64 -5.93
CA PHE A 43 84.68 -7.25 -7.23
C PHE A 43 85.62 -8.45 -7.04
N ALA A 44 85.14 -9.65 -7.32
CA ALA A 44 85.98 -10.85 -7.36
C ALA A 44 86.92 -10.83 -8.58
N ASN A 45 86.41 -10.29 -9.70
CA ASN A 45 87.15 -9.97 -10.92
C ASN A 45 86.36 -8.91 -11.70
N ALA A 46 86.83 -8.53 -12.89
CA ALA A 46 86.22 -7.47 -13.70
C ALA A 46 84.74 -7.69 -14.05
N THR A 47 84.23 -8.92 -14.05
CA THR A 47 82.84 -9.24 -14.45
C THR A 47 82.08 -10.05 -13.41
N THR A 48 82.58 -10.12 -12.17
CA THR A 48 81.96 -10.91 -11.09
C THR A 48 82.00 -10.16 -9.77
N LEU A 49 80.84 -10.00 -9.15
CA LEU A 49 80.71 -9.47 -7.79
C LEU A 49 80.64 -10.62 -6.77
N SER A 50 81.26 -10.41 -5.61
CA SER A 50 81.20 -11.29 -4.43
C SER A 50 80.51 -10.56 -3.29
N PHE A 51 79.34 -11.05 -2.86
CA PHE A 51 78.63 -10.51 -1.71
C PHE A 51 79.31 -10.92 -0.40
N THR A 52 79.36 -9.98 0.54
CA THR A 52 79.91 -10.20 1.89
C THR A 52 79.11 -11.22 2.70
N THR A 53 77.81 -11.33 2.43
CA THR A 53 76.90 -12.37 2.95
C THR A 53 76.02 -12.81 1.80
N ALA A 54 75.80 -14.13 1.65
CA ALA A 54 74.95 -14.66 0.60
C ALA A 54 73.55 -14.03 0.68
N PRO A 55 73.02 -13.45 -0.43
CA PRO A 55 71.66 -12.94 -0.45
C PRO A 55 70.66 -14.03 -0.05
N THR A 56 69.68 -13.68 0.79
CA THR A 56 68.71 -14.63 1.34
C THR A 56 67.92 -15.34 0.24
N SER A 57 67.46 -16.57 0.52
CA SER A 57 66.66 -17.34 -0.43
C SER A 57 65.41 -16.55 -0.85
N GLY A 58 65.22 -16.39 -2.15
CA GLY A 58 64.11 -15.63 -2.74
C GLY A 58 64.37 -14.12 -2.92
N ALA A 59 65.49 -13.58 -2.43
CA ALA A 59 65.81 -12.16 -2.61
C ALA A 59 66.06 -11.83 -4.09
N ALA A 60 65.43 -10.78 -4.60
CA ALA A 60 65.64 -10.28 -5.96
C ALA A 60 66.95 -9.49 -6.02
N ILE A 61 67.94 -10.05 -6.72
CA ILE A 61 69.24 -9.41 -6.92
C ILE A 61 69.23 -8.73 -8.28
N ARG A 62 69.61 -7.45 -8.31
CA ARG A 62 69.82 -6.71 -9.57
C ARG A 62 71.18 -6.05 -9.53
N ILE A 63 72.05 -6.45 -10.45
CA ILE A 63 73.35 -5.85 -10.69
C ILE A 63 73.20 -5.00 -11.95
N TYR A 64 73.47 -3.70 -11.87
CA TYR A 64 73.18 -2.78 -12.95
C TYR A 64 74.24 -1.68 -13.06
N ARG A 65 74.33 -1.09 -14.24
CA ARG A 65 75.16 0.08 -14.49
C ARG A 65 74.40 1.36 -14.16
N ASP A 66 75.08 2.25 -13.47
CA ASP A 66 74.66 3.57 -13.02
C ASP A 66 75.82 4.55 -13.25
N THR A 67 75.85 5.12 -14.44
CA THR A 67 76.90 6.02 -14.88
C THR A 67 76.68 7.41 -14.31
N ASP A 68 77.71 8.01 -13.71
CA ASP A 68 77.67 9.37 -13.14
C ASP A 68 77.19 10.40 -14.17
N ILE A 69 76.15 11.17 -13.83
CA ILE A 69 75.57 12.23 -14.66
C ILE A 69 75.91 13.63 -14.14
N ASP A 70 76.48 13.74 -12.94
CA ASP A 70 76.77 15.01 -12.28
C ASP A 70 78.16 15.52 -12.65
N THR A 71 79.09 14.60 -12.93
CA THR A 71 80.49 14.92 -13.25
C THR A 71 80.92 14.36 -14.60
N LEU A 72 81.43 15.21 -15.49
CA LEU A 72 82.05 14.78 -16.75
C LEU A 72 83.37 14.05 -16.49
N ASN A 73 83.62 12.97 -17.24
CA ASN A 73 84.87 12.23 -17.14
C ASN A 73 86.10 13.04 -17.60
N ALA A 74 85.93 13.93 -18.58
CA ALA A 74 86.96 14.86 -19.03
C ALA A 74 86.40 16.28 -19.25
N THR A 75 87.19 17.30 -18.93
CA THR A 75 86.85 18.71 -19.14
C THR A 75 87.81 19.34 -20.15
N PHE A 76 87.28 20.19 -21.04
CA PHE A 76 88.07 20.80 -22.12
C PHE A 76 88.35 22.28 -21.80
N PHE A 77 89.63 22.66 -21.83
CA PHE A 77 90.07 24.04 -21.61
C PHE A 77 90.62 24.66 -22.90
N PRO A 78 90.32 25.94 -23.19
CA PRO A 78 90.89 26.64 -24.35
C PRO A 78 92.42 26.57 -24.38
N GLY A 79 92.98 26.24 -25.54
CA GLY A 79 94.44 26.13 -25.74
C GLY A 79 95.06 24.79 -25.30
N SER A 80 94.30 23.87 -24.71
CA SER A 80 94.76 22.50 -24.41
C SER A 80 94.62 21.58 -25.61
N ALA A 81 95.56 20.64 -25.79
CA ALA A 81 95.43 19.58 -26.78
C ALA A 81 94.38 18.57 -26.32
N ILE A 82 93.35 18.34 -27.14
CA ILE A 82 92.30 17.35 -26.87
C ILE A 82 92.80 15.96 -27.26
N LYS A 83 92.74 15.00 -26.33
CA LYS A 83 93.06 13.59 -26.65
C LYS A 83 91.81 12.86 -27.14
N ALA A 84 91.99 11.94 -28.08
CA ALA A 84 90.91 11.07 -28.54
C ALA A 84 90.30 10.24 -27.39
N GLU A 85 91.11 9.87 -26.40
CA GLU A 85 90.66 9.18 -25.19
C GLU A 85 89.64 10.00 -24.39
N ASP A 86 89.91 11.29 -24.15
CA ASP A 86 89.03 12.19 -23.40
C ASP A 86 87.67 12.38 -24.10
N LEU A 87 87.70 12.49 -25.44
CA LEU A 87 86.48 12.54 -26.25
C LEU A 87 85.70 11.23 -26.15
N ASN A 88 86.37 10.10 -26.37
CA ASN A 88 85.74 8.78 -26.32
C ASN A 88 85.14 8.50 -24.93
N LEU A 89 85.80 8.90 -23.83
CA LEU A 89 85.28 8.73 -22.47
C LEU A 89 83.99 9.51 -22.22
N ASN A 90 83.91 10.78 -22.64
CA ASN A 90 82.68 11.56 -22.51
C ASN A 90 81.57 11.06 -23.44
N PHE A 91 81.89 10.61 -24.66
CA PHE A 91 80.90 10.00 -25.57
C PHE A 91 80.39 8.66 -25.03
N THR A 92 81.26 7.81 -24.49
CA THR A 92 80.87 6.54 -23.83
C THR A 92 80.01 6.81 -22.60
N GLN A 93 80.35 7.82 -21.78
CA GLN A 93 79.52 8.24 -20.64
C GLN A 93 78.09 8.59 -21.11
N SER A 94 77.96 9.47 -22.10
CA SER A 94 76.66 9.86 -22.65
C SER A 94 75.89 8.68 -23.26
N PHE A 95 76.58 7.79 -23.98
CA PHE A 95 75.96 6.59 -24.55
C PHE A 95 75.45 5.64 -23.47
N TYR A 96 76.22 5.41 -22.41
CA TYR A 96 75.84 4.55 -21.31
C TYR A 96 74.67 5.11 -20.51
N VAL A 97 74.68 6.41 -20.21
CA VAL A 97 73.56 7.11 -19.56
C VAL A 97 72.27 6.99 -20.38
N THR A 98 72.35 7.06 -21.72
CA THR A 98 71.18 6.90 -22.59
C THR A 98 70.60 5.49 -22.48
N GLN A 99 71.45 4.45 -22.54
CA GLN A 99 70.99 3.06 -22.41
C GLN A 99 70.40 2.75 -21.03
N GLU A 100 70.96 3.36 -19.99
CA GLU A 100 70.49 3.24 -18.60
C GLU A 100 69.13 3.92 -18.43
N SER A 101 68.96 5.11 -19.00
CA SER A 101 67.69 5.84 -19.02
C SER A 101 66.59 5.03 -19.72
N GLU A 102 66.87 4.43 -20.88
CA GLU A 102 65.90 3.56 -21.58
C GLU A 102 65.50 2.34 -20.74
N ARG A 103 66.46 1.72 -20.04
CA ARG A 103 66.18 0.61 -19.12
C ARG A 103 65.27 1.07 -17.98
N ASP A 104 65.58 2.19 -17.33
CA ASP A 104 64.84 2.66 -16.16
C ASP A 104 63.42 3.10 -16.53
N VAL A 105 63.24 3.70 -17.72
CA VAL A 105 61.91 3.94 -18.30
C VAL A 105 61.17 2.63 -18.52
N GLY A 106 61.79 1.60 -19.10
CA GLY A 106 61.16 0.29 -19.29
C GLY A 106 60.72 -0.40 -17.98
N ILE A 107 61.52 -0.25 -16.91
CA ILE A 107 61.15 -0.73 -15.56
C ILE A 107 59.96 0.06 -15.01
N SER A 108 59.98 1.38 -15.17
CA SER A 108 58.88 2.27 -14.75
C SER A 108 57.58 1.93 -15.47
N ASP A 109 57.62 1.74 -16.80
CA ASP A 109 56.47 1.36 -17.62
C ASP A 109 55.90 0.01 -17.19
N THR A 110 56.77 -0.97 -16.94
CA THR A 110 56.35 -2.28 -16.44
C THR A 110 55.63 -2.14 -15.10
N THR A 111 56.21 -1.39 -14.18
CA THR A 111 55.63 -1.13 -12.84
C THR A 111 54.28 -0.42 -12.94
N ALA A 112 54.18 0.62 -13.77
CA ALA A 112 52.95 1.36 -14.00
C ALA A 112 51.85 0.50 -14.62
N ASN A 113 52.20 -0.34 -15.59
CA ASN A 113 51.26 -1.28 -16.24
C ASN A 113 50.75 -2.33 -15.24
N THR A 114 51.61 -2.87 -14.37
CA THR A 114 51.20 -3.79 -13.30
C THR A 114 50.28 -3.10 -12.28
N ALA A 115 50.59 -1.87 -11.88
CA ALA A 115 49.74 -1.09 -10.98
C ALA A 115 48.37 -0.80 -11.61
N LYS A 116 48.34 -0.42 -12.90
CA LYS A 116 47.10 -0.22 -13.65
C LYS A 116 46.26 -1.50 -13.71
N ALA A 117 46.85 -2.64 -14.06
CA ALA A 117 46.14 -3.92 -14.12
C ALA A 117 45.55 -4.31 -12.75
N THR A 118 46.27 -4.03 -11.66
CA THR A 118 45.79 -4.24 -10.29
C THR A 118 44.59 -3.33 -9.98
N ALA A 119 44.66 -2.05 -10.36
CA ALA A 119 43.56 -1.10 -10.18
C ALA A 119 42.32 -1.47 -11.01
N ASP A 120 42.49 -1.89 -12.27
CA ASP A 120 41.41 -2.35 -13.13
C ASP A 120 40.72 -3.60 -12.55
N THR A 121 41.50 -4.52 -11.97
CA THR A 121 40.98 -5.70 -11.26
C THR A 121 40.19 -5.29 -10.01
N ALA A 122 40.72 -4.36 -9.22
CA ALA A 122 40.03 -3.85 -8.03
C ALA A 122 38.70 -3.16 -8.38
N LEU A 123 38.67 -2.36 -9.46
CA LEU A 123 37.45 -1.72 -9.95
C LEU A 123 36.41 -2.75 -10.41
N THR A 124 36.85 -3.79 -11.12
CA THR A 124 35.98 -4.90 -11.56
C THR A 124 35.37 -5.63 -10.36
N ASN A 125 36.19 -5.96 -9.36
CA ASN A 125 35.74 -6.60 -8.13
C ASN A 125 34.76 -5.72 -7.34
N SER A 126 35.02 -4.42 -7.24
CA SER A 126 34.12 -3.46 -6.58
C SER A 126 32.77 -3.38 -7.31
N THR A 127 32.78 -3.36 -8.64
CA THR A 127 31.56 -3.33 -9.44
C THR A 127 30.73 -4.61 -9.25
N ALA A 128 31.40 -5.76 -9.21
CA ALA A 128 30.75 -7.04 -8.92
C ALA A 128 30.14 -7.05 -7.51
N ALA A 129 30.86 -6.57 -6.49
CA ALA A 129 30.37 -6.47 -5.12
C ALA A 129 29.13 -5.58 -5.00
N VAL A 130 29.10 -4.43 -5.69
CA VAL A 130 27.92 -3.55 -5.74
C VAL A 130 26.72 -4.27 -6.38
N SER A 131 26.94 -5.01 -7.48
CA SER A 131 25.88 -5.80 -8.13
C SER A 131 25.30 -6.88 -7.20
N THR A 132 26.18 -7.60 -6.48
CA THR A 132 25.77 -8.57 -5.47
C THR A 132 24.97 -7.91 -4.34
N ALA A 133 25.39 -6.76 -3.84
CA ALA A 133 24.66 -6.01 -2.81
C ALA A 133 23.27 -5.55 -3.29
N ASN A 134 23.16 -5.06 -4.52
CA ASN A 134 21.88 -4.66 -5.11
C ASN A 134 20.92 -5.85 -5.27
N THR A 135 21.46 -7.02 -5.66
CA THR A 135 20.69 -8.27 -5.74
C THR A 135 20.20 -8.70 -4.36
N ALA A 136 21.06 -8.64 -3.33
CA ALA A 136 20.68 -8.95 -1.96
C ALA A 136 19.58 -8.02 -1.44
N ASN A 137 19.66 -6.72 -1.72
CA ASN A 137 18.63 -5.74 -1.36
C ASN A 137 17.28 -6.02 -2.05
N THR A 138 17.32 -6.44 -3.31
CA THR A 138 16.12 -6.83 -4.07
C THR A 138 15.47 -8.08 -3.47
N ASN A 139 16.26 -9.11 -3.15
CA ASN A 139 15.78 -10.32 -2.49
C ASN A 139 15.19 -10.04 -1.10
N ALA A 140 15.83 -9.16 -0.32
CA ALA A 140 15.30 -8.73 0.98
C ALA A 140 13.94 -8.03 0.84
N SER A 141 13.80 -7.14 -0.15
CA SER A 141 12.53 -6.46 -0.44
C SER A 141 11.43 -7.44 -0.83
N ALA A 142 11.75 -8.43 -1.65
CA ALA A 142 10.81 -9.50 -2.02
C ALA A 142 10.38 -10.33 -0.80
N ALA A 143 11.33 -10.70 0.08
CA ALA A 143 11.04 -11.43 1.31
C ALA A 143 10.09 -10.67 2.25
N VAL A 144 10.27 -9.34 2.39
CA VAL A 144 9.36 -8.48 3.17
C VAL A 144 7.96 -8.48 2.57
N SER A 145 7.83 -8.38 1.25
CA SER A 145 6.53 -8.45 0.57
C SER A 145 5.80 -9.78 0.81
N THR A 146 6.53 -10.90 0.73
CA THR A 146 6.00 -12.23 1.07
C THR A 146 5.55 -12.30 2.53
N ALA A 147 6.33 -11.76 3.47
CA ALA A 147 5.98 -11.72 4.89
C ALA A 147 4.70 -10.90 5.16
N ASN A 148 4.56 -9.74 4.51
CA ASN A 148 3.36 -8.90 4.61
C ASN A 148 2.11 -9.61 4.07
N THR A 149 2.26 -10.34 2.97
CA THR A 149 1.17 -11.16 2.40
C THR A 149 0.76 -12.27 3.37
N ALA A 150 1.73 -12.97 3.95
CA ALA A 150 1.47 -14.00 4.96
C ALA A 150 0.75 -13.43 6.19
N SER A 151 1.16 -12.25 6.68
CA SER A 151 0.50 -11.56 7.80
C SER A 151 -0.96 -11.19 7.47
N THR A 152 -1.22 -10.74 6.24
CA THR A 152 -2.58 -10.40 5.78
C THR A 152 -3.47 -11.65 5.75
N ASN A 153 -2.95 -12.75 5.20
CA ASN A 153 -3.67 -14.02 5.14
C ASN A 153 -3.97 -14.55 6.55
N ALA A 154 -3.03 -14.42 7.50
CA ALA A 154 -3.24 -14.81 8.89
C ALA A 154 -4.38 -13.99 9.54
N SER A 155 -4.41 -12.68 9.33
CA SER A 155 -5.50 -11.82 9.83
C SER A 155 -6.86 -12.19 9.24
N ALA A 156 -6.91 -12.51 7.94
CA ALA A 156 -8.14 -12.97 7.29
C ALA A 156 -8.63 -14.32 7.86
N ALA A 157 -7.70 -15.25 8.12
CA ALA A 157 -8.01 -16.52 8.75
C ALA A 157 -8.59 -16.34 10.17
N VAL A 158 -8.03 -15.43 10.98
CA VAL A 158 -8.56 -15.10 12.32
C VAL A 158 -9.96 -14.51 12.23
N SER A 159 -10.22 -13.58 11.29
CA SER A 159 -11.55 -13.01 11.08
C SER A 159 -12.59 -14.08 10.71
N THR A 160 -12.19 -15.03 9.86
CA THR A 160 -13.03 -16.18 9.47
C THR A 160 -13.34 -17.06 10.68
N ALA A 161 -12.34 -17.37 11.51
CA ALA A 161 -12.53 -18.14 12.74
C ALA A 161 -13.46 -17.43 13.75
N ASN A 162 -13.34 -16.12 13.92
CA ASN A 162 -14.23 -15.34 14.79
C ASN A 162 -15.68 -15.33 14.29
N SER A 163 -15.86 -15.24 12.97
CA SER A 163 -17.20 -15.31 12.34
C SER A 163 -17.83 -16.69 12.54
N ALA A 164 -17.05 -17.76 12.37
CA ALA A 164 -17.51 -19.13 12.64
C ALA A 164 -17.87 -19.34 14.13
N SER A 165 -17.08 -18.79 15.05
CA SER A 165 -17.36 -18.83 16.49
C SER A 165 -18.68 -18.11 16.82
N THR A 166 -18.92 -16.95 16.22
CA THR A 166 -20.17 -16.20 16.37
C THR A 166 -21.37 -16.99 15.84
N ALA A 167 -21.24 -17.58 14.65
CA ALA A 167 -22.29 -18.42 14.05
C ALA A 167 -22.62 -19.64 14.94
N ALA A 168 -21.59 -20.28 15.52
CA ALA A 168 -21.77 -21.36 16.48
C ALA A 168 -22.52 -20.89 17.75
N GLY A 169 -22.19 -19.71 18.28
CA GLY A 169 -22.90 -19.12 19.42
C GLY A 169 -24.39 -18.83 19.11
N ASN A 170 -24.69 -18.34 17.91
CA ASN A 170 -26.06 -18.13 17.46
C ASN A 170 -26.82 -19.45 17.31
N ALA A 171 -26.18 -20.49 16.77
CA ALA A 171 -26.77 -21.81 16.64
C ALA A 171 -27.14 -22.42 18.01
N VAL A 172 -26.25 -22.28 19.01
CA VAL A 172 -26.53 -22.70 20.40
C VAL A 172 -27.71 -21.94 20.98
N THR A 173 -27.78 -20.62 20.76
CA THR A 173 -28.91 -19.80 21.22
C THR A 173 -30.24 -20.26 20.61
N THR A 174 -30.27 -20.50 19.30
CA THR A 174 -31.44 -21.04 18.61
C THR A 174 -31.85 -22.41 19.16
N ALA A 175 -30.88 -23.30 19.42
CA ALA A 175 -31.16 -24.62 20.01
C ALA A 175 -31.77 -24.50 21.42
N ASN A 176 -31.26 -23.58 22.25
CA ASN A 176 -31.81 -23.34 23.59
C ASN A 176 -33.25 -22.78 23.53
N THR A 177 -33.53 -21.88 22.59
CA THR A 177 -34.89 -21.36 22.37
C THR A 177 -35.84 -22.48 21.92
N ALA A 178 -35.42 -23.33 20.98
CA ALA A 178 -36.21 -24.48 20.54
C ALA A 178 -36.49 -25.47 21.67
N SER A 179 -35.49 -25.74 22.52
CA SER A 179 -35.64 -26.59 23.72
C SER A 179 -36.66 -26.01 24.71
N THR A 180 -36.63 -24.69 24.92
CA THR A 180 -37.61 -23.98 25.77
C THR A 180 -39.02 -24.06 25.19
N ALA A 181 -39.18 -23.83 23.88
CA ALA A 181 -40.47 -23.92 23.21
C ALA A 181 -41.05 -25.34 23.29
N ALA A 182 -40.22 -26.38 23.11
CA ALA A 182 -40.62 -27.77 23.27
C ALA A 182 -41.10 -28.07 24.70
N THR A 183 -40.38 -27.58 25.71
CA THR A 183 -40.76 -27.71 27.12
C THR A 183 -42.13 -27.07 27.39
N ASN A 184 -42.36 -25.87 26.87
CA ASN A 184 -43.63 -25.18 27.01
C ASN A 184 -44.79 -25.92 26.32
N ALA A 185 -44.56 -26.45 25.11
CA ALA A 185 -45.56 -27.24 24.40
C ALA A 185 -45.98 -28.49 25.18
N VAL A 186 -45.02 -29.20 25.79
CA VAL A 186 -45.31 -30.35 26.67
C VAL A 186 -46.13 -29.94 27.88
N ASN A 187 -45.80 -28.81 28.52
CA ASN A 187 -46.57 -28.30 29.66
C ASN A 187 -48.02 -27.97 29.26
N THR A 188 -48.23 -27.32 28.11
CA THR A 188 -49.57 -27.04 27.57
C THR A 188 -50.32 -28.34 27.29
N ALA A 189 -49.70 -29.33 26.65
CA ALA A 189 -50.33 -30.62 26.36
C ALA A 189 -50.76 -31.34 27.66
N ASN A 190 -49.90 -31.34 28.68
CA ASN A 190 -50.23 -31.90 29.99
C ASN A 190 -51.41 -31.18 30.66
N ALA A 191 -51.45 -29.85 30.58
CA ALA A 191 -52.56 -29.06 31.10
C ALA A 191 -53.89 -29.35 30.38
N THR A 192 -53.86 -29.45 29.05
CA THR A 192 -55.04 -29.79 28.24
C THR A 192 -55.53 -31.19 28.57
N ALA A 193 -54.64 -32.18 28.69
CA ALA A 193 -55.02 -33.54 29.07
C ALA A 193 -55.70 -33.59 30.45
N ALA A 194 -55.20 -32.82 31.43
CA ALA A 194 -55.82 -32.70 32.75
C ALA A 194 -57.20 -32.03 32.69
N ALA A 195 -57.36 -30.98 31.88
CA ALA A 195 -58.64 -30.30 31.67
C ALA A 195 -59.66 -31.24 30.99
N GLN A 196 -59.23 -32.01 29.99
CA GLN A 196 -60.09 -32.99 29.32
C GLN A 196 -60.56 -34.10 30.28
N ALA A 197 -59.65 -34.64 31.11
CA ALA A 197 -60.04 -35.61 32.14
C ALA A 197 -61.07 -35.02 33.13
N THR A 198 -61.00 -33.72 33.42
CA THR A 198 -61.99 -33.02 34.25
C THR A 198 -63.34 -32.89 33.54
N LEU A 199 -63.35 -32.60 32.24
CA LEU A 199 -64.58 -32.53 31.46
C LEU A 199 -65.25 -33.90 31.37
N GLU A 200 -64.50 -34.95 31.05
CA GLU A 200 -65.00 -36.33 30.96
C GLU A 200 -65.59 -36.82 32.28
N ALA A 201 -65.08 -36.35 33.42
CA ALA A 201 -65.65 -36.65 34.73
C ALA A 201 -66.97 -35.90 35.04
N ASN A 202 -67.31 -34.84 34.29
CA ASN A 202 -68.46 -33.97 34.54
C ASN A 202 -69.56 -34.05 33.45
N VAL A 203 -69.34 -34.79 32.37
CA VAL A 203 -70.34 -35.02 31.31
C VAL A 203 -71.15 -36.25 31.64
N TYR A 204 -72.47 -36.11 31.68
CA TYR A 204 -73.40 -37.23 31.80
C TYR A 204 -73.60 -37.93 30.45
N ASP A 205 -73.52 -39.25 30.42
CA ASP A 205 -73.79 -40.04 29.21
C ASP A 205 -75.30 -40.18 28.93
N SER A 206 -75.66 -40.78 27.78
CA SER A 206 -77.07 -41.00 27.41
C SER A 206 -77.85 -41.81 28.44
N THR A 207 -77.20 -42.76 29.10
CA THR A 207 -77.76 -43.59 30.18
C THR A 207 -78.01 -42.79 31.46
N GLU A 208 -77.17 -41.80 31.78
CA GLU A 208 -77.34 -40.90 32.93
C GLU A 208 -78.40 -39.81 32.67
N LEU A 209 -78.47 -39.29 31.44
CA LEU A 209 -79.49 -38.33 31.01
C LEU A 209 -80.91 -38.95 31.00
N ASP A 210 -81.03 -40.21 30.57
CA ASP A 210 -82.28 -40.99 30.61
C ASP A 210 -82.70 -41.36 32.05
N GLY A 211 -81.76 -41.27 33.01
CA GLY A 211 -81.97 -41.52 34.44
C GLY A 211 -82.65 -40.38 35.21
N GLY A 212 -83.02 -39.27 34.56
CA GLY A 212 -83.85 -38.21 35.13
C GLY A 212 -83.15 -36.88 35.44
N GLN A 213 -82.07 -36.54 34.72
CA GLN A 213 -81.32 -35.29 34.93
C GLN A 213 -81.80 -34.10 34.09
N LEU A 214 -82.58 -34.33 33.04
CA LEU A 214 -83.16 -33.27 32.21
C LEU A 214 -84.51 -32.79 32.78
N ASP A 215 -84.68 -31.47 32.83
CA ASP A 215 -85.96 -30.83 33.11
C ASP A 215 -86.91 -31.08 31.93
N ASN A 216 -87.84 -32.00 32.12
CA ASN A 216 -88.77 -32.56 31.14
C ASN A 216 -89.92 -31.62 30.74
N ARG A 217 -89.68 -30.30 30.77
CA ARG A 217 -90.65 -29.24 30.43
C ARG A 217 -90.45 -28.59 29.06
N TYR A 218 -89.51 -29.08 28.24
CA TYR A 218 -89.26 -28.55 26.88
C TYR A 218 -89.83 -29.48 25.79
N TYR A 219 -90.46 -28.85 24.79
CA TYR A 219 -91.08 -29.51 23.62
C TYR A 219 -90.05 -29.77 22.51
N THR A 220 -90.18 -30.89 21.81
CA THR A 220 -89.39 -31.31 20.65
C THR A 220 -89.79 -30.57 19.37
N GLU A 221 -88.95 -30.57 18.34
CA GLU A 221 -89.22 -29.94 17.03
C GLU A 221 -90.56 -30.43 16.42
N THR A 222 -90.88 -31.71 16.64
CA THR A 222 -92.16 -32.31 16.26
C THR A 222 -93.37 -31.72 17.01
N GLU A 223 -93.17 -31.25 18.24
CA GLU A 223 -94.20 -30.57 19.05
C GLU A 223 -94.32 -29.07 18.70
N LEU A 224 -93.26 -28.46 18.16
CA LEU A 224 -93.26 -27.06 17.65
C LEU A 224 -93.97 -26.91 16.30
N ASP A 225 -93.84 -27.88 15.40
CA ASP A 225 -94.52 -27.92 14.09
C ASP A 225 -96.05 -28.06 14.19
N ALA A 226 -96.58 -28.38 15.38
CA ALA A 226 -98.01 -28.44 15.67
C ALA A 226 -98.64 -27.06 15.99
N GLY A 227 -97.93 -25.96 15.74
CA GLY A 227 -98.50 -24.61 15.71
C GLY A 227 -98.47 -23.84 17.03
N GLN A 228 -97.46 -24.07 17.89
CA GLN A 228 -97.38 -23.43 19.22
C GLN A 228 -96.45 -22.21 19.33
N LEU A 229 -95.89 -21.68 18.24
CA LEU A 229 -95.01 -20.51 18.32
C LEU A 229 -95.76 -19.17 18.25
N ASP A 230 -95.54 -18.35 19.28
CA ASP A 230 -95.87 -16.92 19.36
C ASP A 230 -95.16 -16.14 18.21
N ASN A 231 -95.85 -15.15 17.62
CA ASN A 231 -95.52 -14.36 16.40
C ASN A 231 -94.20 -13.55 16.43
N ARG A 232 -93.24 -13.93 17.28
CA ARG A 232 -91.93 -13.31 17.46
C ARG A 232 -90.79 -14.06 16.75
N TYR A 233 -91.05 -15.23 16.20
CA TYR A 233 -90.06 -16.03 15.46
C TYR A 233 -90.42 -16.05 13.98
N TYR A 234 -89.45 -15.72 13.13
CA TYR A 234 -89.58 -15.62 11.67
C TYR A 234 -88.86 -16.80 11.01
N THR A 235 -89.44 -17.34 9.94
CA THR A 235 -88.77 -18.28 9.03
C THR A 235 -87.59 -17.62 8.31
N GLU A 236 -86.65 -18.40 7.75
CA GLU A 236 -85.48 -17.86 7.02
C GLU A 236 -85.91 -16.83 5.94
N THR A 237 -87.00 -17.11 5.24
CA THR A 237 -87.62 -16.21 4.25
C THR A 237 -88.10 -14.88 4.85
N GLU A 238 -88.67 -14.92 6.05
CA GLU A 238 -89.19 -13.73 6.76
C GLU A 238 -88.08 -12.92 7.44
N ALA A 239 -86.98 -13.58 7.84
CA ALA A 239 -85.78 -12.94 8.36
C ALA A 239 -85.01 -12.20 7.25
N ASP A 240 -84.81 -12.82 6.09
CA ASP A 240 -84.14 -12.20 4.93
C ASP A 240 -84.88 -10.95 4.45
N ALA A 241 -86.22 -10.99 4.41
CA ALA A 241 -87.04 -9.84 4.03
C ALA A 241 -87.05 -8.70 5.08
N ARG A 242 -86.67 -8.98 6.34
CA ARG A 242 -86.67 -7.99 7.44
C ARG A 242 -85.28 -7.46 7.79
N PHE A 243 -84.22 -8.25 7.63
CA PHE A 243 -82.87 -7.91 8.10
C PHE A 243 -81.86 -7.65 6.98
N TRP A 244 -82.17 -7.95 5.70
CA TRP A 244 -81.29 -7.65 4.57
C TRP A 244 -82.03 -7.00 3.40
N ASN A 245 -82.37 -5.72 3.58
CA ASN A 245 -82.95 -4.91 2.50
C ASN A 245 -81.84 -4.49 1.52
N LEU A 246 -81.77 -5.13 0.35
CA LEU A 246 -80.90 -4.72 -0.75
C LEU A 246 -81.17 -3.26 -1.22
N ASN A 247 -82.30 -2.66 -0.82
CA ASN A 247 -82.76 -1.31 -1.18
C ASN A 247 -82.93 -0.34 0.03
N SER A 248 -82.39 -0.60 1.23
CA SER A 248 -82.37 0.40 2.32
C SER A 248 -81.04 1.17 2.35
N ALA A 249 -81.09 2.40 2.87
CA ALA A 249 -80.05 3.45 2.83
C ALA A 249 -78.75 3.16 3.65
N GLU A 250 -78.37 1.90 3.81
CA GLU A 250 -77.22 1.42 4.61
C GLU A 250 -76.07 0.91 3.71
N ASN A 251 -76.20 1.03 2.39
CA ASN A 251 -75.18 0.60 1.43
C ASN A 251 -74.45 1.80 0.82
N ILE A 252 -73.12 1.71 0.69
CA ILE A 252 -72.34 2.61 -0.18
C ILE A 252 -72.29 1.95 -1.56
N GLY A 253 -73.03 2.51 -2.51
CA GLY A 253 -73.04 2.09 -3.90
C GLY A 253 -71.82 2.61 -4.67
N SER A 254 -71.61 2.06 -5.87
CA SER A 254 -70.59 2.59 -6.79
C SER A 254 -70.95 4.03 -7.18
N GLY A 255 -70.00 4.96 -6.98
CA GLY A 255 -70.18 6.39 -7.23
C GLY A 255 -70.63 7.22 -6.03
N ASP A 256 -70.95 6.60 -4.89
CA ASP A 256 -71.25 7.31 -3.64
C ASP A 256 -69.97 7.82 -2.96
N THR A 257 -70.03 8.96 -2.27
CA THR A 257 -68.89 9.47 -1.49
C THR A 257 -68.53 8.51 -0.37
N TRP A 258 -67.28 8.07 -0.31
CA TRP A 258 -66.81 7.14 0.71
C TRP A 258 -67.01 7.70 2.12
N SER A 259 -67.63 6.92 3.00
CA SER A 259 -67.82 7.23 4.41
C SER A 259 -66.96 6.31 5.27
N ALA A 260 -66.23 6.88 6.24
CA ALA A 260 -65.46 6.13 7.23
C ALA A 260 -66.31 5.63 8.42
N SER A 261 -67.65 5.68 8.30
CA SER A 261 -68.58 5.25 9.34
C SER A 261 -68.85 3.75 9.25
N ASP A 262 -68.85 3.06 10.39
CA ASP A 262 -69.20 1.63 10.51
C ASP A 262 -70.71 1.35 10.30
N ALA A 263 -71.51 2.39 10.06
CA ALA A 263 -72.96 2.29 9.83
C ALA A 263 -73.34 1.88 8.40
N TYR A 264 -72.35 1.61 7.52
CA TYR A 264 -72.59 1.29 6.13
C TYR A 264 -71.83 0.03 5.67
N ILE A 265 -72.40 -0.71 4.72
CA ILE A 265 -71.74 -1.82 4.04
C ILE A 265 -71.45 -1.40 2.59
N ALA A 266 -70.18 -1.42 2.18
CA ALA A 266 -69.79 -1.05 0.83
C ALA A 266 -70.03 -2.21 -0.15
N THR A 267 -70.62 -1.90 -1.30
CA THR A 267 -70.71 -2.87 -2.41
C THR A 267 -69.31 -3.21 -2.92
N THR A 268 -69.12 -4.39 -3.52
CA THR A 268 -67.82 -4.79 -4.12
C THR A 268 -67.34 -3.77 -5.17
N ALA A 269 -68.26 -3.16 -5.93
CA ALA A 269 -67.95 -2.10 -6.88
C ALA A 269 -67.53 -0.77 -6.22
N ALA A 270 -68.08 -0.42 -5.06
CA ALA A 270 -67.63 0.75 -4.30
C ALA A 270 -66.24 0.53 -3.67
N ILE A 271 -65.96 -0.70 -3.21
CA ILE A 271 -64.64 -1.10 -2.71
C ILE A 271 -63.60 -1.08 -3.83
N ASP A 272 -63.92 -1.64 -5.00
CA ASP A 272 -63.05 -1.66 -6.18
C ASP A 272 -62.70 -0.22 -6.64
N ALA A 273 -63.71 0.66 -6.74
CA ALA A 273 -63.49 2.07 -7.05
C ALA A 273 -62.62 2.78 -6.01
N ARG A 274 -62.84 2.54 -4.70
CA ARG A 274 -62.02 3.12 -3.63
C ARG A 274 -60.56 2.66 -3.69
N ILE A 275 -60.32 1.40 -4.04
CA ILE A 275 -58.97 0.85 -4.21
C ILE A 275 -58.31 1.45 -5.45
N ILE A 276 -59.03 1.58 -6.56
CA ILE A 276 -58.55 2.23 -7.79
C ILE A 276 -58.19 3.69 -7.49
N ASP A 277 -59.08 4.49 -6.89
CA ASP A 277 -58.79 5.88 -6.51
C ASP A 277 -57.52 6.01 -5.64
N LEU A 278 -57.34 5.12 -4.66
CA LEU A 278 -56.15 5.10 -3.78
C LEU A 278 -54.86 4.67 -4.50
N VAL A 279 -54.97 3.85 -5.54
CA VAL A 279 -53.84 3.40 -6.36
C VAL A 279 -53.53 4.41 -7.47
N ASP A 280 -54.52 5.17 -7.93
CA ASP A 280 -54.37 6.23 -8.92
C ASP A 280 -53.78 7.51 -8.29
N ASP A 281 -54.16 7.87 -7.06
CA ASP A 281 -53.58 9.00 -6.30
C ASP A 281 -52.05 8.89 -6.10
N VAL A 282 -51.46 7.69 -6.24
CA VAL A 282 -50.00 7.49 -6.08
C VAL A 282 -49.19 7.62 -7.38
N GLY A 283 -49.81 7.95 -8.53
CA GLY A 283 -49.19 8.50 -9.76
C GLY A 283 -48.10 7.68 -10.47
N GLY A 284 -47.51 6.66 -9.84
CA GLY A 284 -46.49 5.77 -10.41
C GLY A 284 -45.11 6.40 -10.70
N PHE A 285 -44.18 5.55 -11.14
CA PHE A 285 -42.84 5.91 -11.60
C PHE A 285 -42.63 5.41 -13.04
N VAL A 286 -42.35 6.31 -13.97
CA VAL A 286 -42.33 6.02 -15.41
C VAL A 286 -40.96 6.35 -16.01
N PRO A 287 -40.17 5.36 -16.48
CA PRO A 287 -38.95 5.62 -17.22
C PRO A 287 -39.25 5.95 -18.69
N ILE A 288 -38.54 6.93 -19.25
CA ILE A 288 -38.58 7.26 -20.68
C ILE A 288 -37.21 7.08 -21.33
N ALA A 289 -37.17 7.04 -22.67
CA ALA A 289 -35.94 6.72 -23.40
C ALA A 289 -34.90 7.86 -23.38
N ASN A 290 -35.34 9.12 -23.40
CA ASN A 290 -34.49 10.31 -23.34
C ASN A 290 -35.35 11.58 -23.13
N GLU A 291 -34.70 12.75 -23.08
CA GLU A 291 -35.31 14.07 -22.90
C GLU A 291 -36.26 14.51 -24.03
N THR A 292 -36.31 13.80 -25.16
CA THR A 292 -37.24 14.04 -26.28
C THR A 292 -38.36 12.99 -26.38
N SER A 293 -38.48 12.12 -25.38
CA SER A 293 -39.42 11.00 -25.38
C SER A 293 -40.52 11.16 -24.33
N PHE A 294 -40.83 12.39 -23.92
CA PHE A 294 -41.91 12.61 -22.97
C PHE A 294 -43.27 12.16 -23.58
N PRO A 295 -44.16 11.59 -22.77
CA PRO A 295 -45.53 11.29 -23.20
C PRO A 295 -46.29 12.55 -23.65
N ASN A 296 -47.27 12.41 -24.56
CA ASN A 296 -48.13 13.52 -25.01
C ASN A 296 -49.19 13.93 -23.98
N ALA A 297 -49.49 13.03 -23.06
CA ALA A 297 -50.39 13.16 -21.93
C ALA A 297 -49.60 12.73 -20.68
N ASN A 298 -49.91 13.24 -19.49
CA ASN A 298 -49.34 12.73 -18.24
C ASN A 298 -49.52 11.20 -18.21
N PRO A 299 -48.44 10.41 -17.98
CA PRO A 299 -48.50 8.95 -17.96
C PRO A 299 -49.12 8.43 -16.65
N ASP A 300 -50.31 8.94 -16.38
CA ASP A 300 -51.26 8.59 -15.33
C ASP A 300 -52.59 8.22 -16.01
N ILE A 301 -53.37 7.32 -15.41
CA ILE A 301 -54.61 6.82 -16.04
C ILE A 301 -55.67 7.91 -16.23
N ASN A 302 -55.67 8.92 -15.35
CA ASN A 302 -56.57 10.07 -15.38
C ASN A 302 -55.90 11.31 -15.98
N ASN A 303 -54.65 11.18 -16.42
CA ASN A 303 -53.82 12.26 -16.94
C ASN A 303 -53.57 13.36 -15.86
N ASP A 304 -53.56 12.99 -14.59
CA ASP A 304 -53.38 13.90 -13.47
C ASP A 304 -51.89 14.22 -13.17
N ALA A 305 -51.67 15.15 -12.23
CA ALA A 305 -50.35 15.52 -11.73
C ALA A 305 -49.83 14.50 -10.71
N GLY A 306 -48.51 14.45 -10.46
CA GLY A 306 -47.90 13.65 -9.39
C GLY A 306 -47.10 12.42 -9.85
N THR A 307 -47.14 12.05 -11.13
CA THR A 307 -46.34 10.96 -11.68
C THR A 307 -44.87 11.35 -11.80
N LEU A 308 -43.98 10.54 -11.22
CA LEU A 308 -42.54 10.73 -11.38
C LEU A 308 -42.05 10.11 -12.69
N ILE A 309 -41.29 10.88 -13.46
CA ILE A 309 -40.69 10.47 -14.72
C ILE A 309 -39.17 10.44 -14.60
N SER A 310 -38.58 9.30 -14.96
CA SER A 310 -37.12 9.14 -15.03
C SER A 310 -36.61 9.34 -16.45
N VAL A 311 -35.75 10.34 -16.63
CA VAL A 311 -35.31 10.83 -17.93
C VAL A 311 -33.79 10.71 -18.02
N PRO A 312 -33.23 9.69 -18.71
CA PRO A 312 -31.83 9.70 -19.08
C PRO A 312 -31.57 10.82 -20.10
N LEU A 313 -30.43 11.51 -20.00
CA LEU A 313 -30.10 12.64 -20.87
C LEU A 313 -29.16 12.21 -22.01
N ALA A 314 -29.64 12.28 -23.24
CA ALA A 314 -28.84 12.10 -24.44
C ALA A 314 -28.04 13.35 -24.80
N ASN A 315 -28.56 14.54 -24.46
CA ASN A 315 -27.91 15.84 -24.65
C ASN A 315 -27.84 16.64 -23.35
N ASN A 316 -27.02 17.68 -23.34
CA ASN A 316 -27.02 18.64 -22.24
C ASN A 316 -28.34 19.41 -22.22
N LEU A 317 -28.94 19.55 -21.05
CA LEU A 317 -30.03 20.48 -20.81
C LEU A 317 -29.50 21.66 -20.01
N THR A 318 -29.89 22.87 -20.40
CA THR A 318 -29.53 24.10 -19.67
C THR A 318 -30.80 24.78 -19.20
N SER A 319 -30.86 25.13 -17.92
CA SER A 319 -31.91 25.97 -17.39
C SER A 319 -31.60 27.45 -17.64
N ASP A 320 -32.65 28.27 -17.76
CA ASP A 320 -32.52 29.71 -17.84
C ASP A 320 -32.23 30.34 -16.47
N SER A 321 -32.18 31.68 -16.41
CA SER A 321 -31.99 32.44 -15.17
C SER A 321 -33.08 32.25 -14.11
N SER A 322 -34.22 31.66 -14.49
CA SER A 322 -35.35 31.38 -13.59
C SER A 322 -35.45 29.89 -13.22
N GLY A 323 -34.50 29.06 -13.66
CA GLY A 323 -34.53 27.62 -13.38
C GLY A 323 -35.52 26.87 -14.27
N VAL A 324 -35.84 27.39 -15.45
CA VAL A 324 -36.73 26.74 -16.43
C VAL A 324 -35.89 26.09 -17.52
N ILE A 325 -36.15 24.82 -17.80
CA ILE A 325 -35.58 24.10 -18.94
C ILE A 325 -36.67 23.98 -20.01
N THR A 326 -36.34 24.39 -21.24
CA THR A 326 -37.22 24.25 -22.40
C THR A 326 -36.63 23.24 -23.38
N ILE A 327 -37.39 22.20 -23.69
CA ILE A 327 -36.99 21.15 -24.62
C ILE A 327 -37.92 21.22 -25.84
N SER A 328 -37.40 21.77 -26.93
CA SER A 328 -38.09 21.78 -28.22
C SER A 328 -38.28 20.35 -28.72
N ASN A 329 -39.50 20.03 -29.19
CA ASN A 329 -39.87 18.67 -29.59
C ASN A 329 -39.61 17.62 -28.49
N GLY A 330 -39.89 17.98 -27.24
CA GLY A 330 -39.62 17.16 -26.06
C GLY A 330 -40.55 15.94 -25.91
N THR A 331 -41.74 15.95 -26.52
CA THR A 331 -42.66 14.80 -26.49
C THR A 331 -42.55 13.90 -27.72
N VAL A 332 -43.05 12.67 -27.63
CA VAL A 332 -43.20 11.75 -28.77
C VAL A 332 -44.07 12.30 -29.91
N GLY A 333 -44.91 13.31 -29.63
CA GLY A 333 -45.70 14.08 -30.59
C GLY A 333 -45.08 15.42 -30.99
N ASN A 334 -43.80 15.65 -30.68
CA ASN A 334 -43.03 16.87 -30.98
C ASN A 334 -43.57 18.16 -30.33
N SER A 335 -44.28 18.06 -29.20
CA SER A 335 -44.64 19.24 -28.41
C SER A 335 -43.44 19.73 -27.60
N THR A 336 -43.39 21.02 -27.28
CA THR A 336 -42.35 21.58 -26.41
C THR A 336 -42.61 21.15 -24.97
N VAL A 337 -41.57 20.65 -24.29
CA VAL A 337 -41.61 20.30 -22.86
C VAL A 337 -40.99 21.43 -22.04
N THR A 338 -41.65 21.78 -20.94
CA THR A 338 -41.18 22.78 -19.98
C THR A 338 -40.93 22.11 -18.63
N ILE A 339 -39.74 22.26 -18.05
CA ILE A 339 -39.42 21.76 -16.72
C ILE A 339 -39.10 22.94 -15.82
N ASN A 340 -39.89 23.14 -14.77
CA ASN A 340 -39.76 24.24 -13.82
C ASN A 340 -39.01 23.80 -12.56
N GLY A 341 -38.36 24.75 -11.88
CA GLY A 341 -37.76 24.51 -10.55
C GLY A 341 -36.40 23.83 -10.59
N ALA A 342 -35.73 23.81 -11.74
CA ALA A 342 -34.32 23.47 -11.83
C ALA A 342 -33.46 24.58 -11.19
N GLU A 343 -32.18 24.29 -10.91
CA GLU A 343 -31.24 25.31 -10.45
C GLU A 343 -31.03 26.36 -11.56
N ALA A 344 -30.99 27.64 -11.23
CA ALA A 344 -30.89 28.71 -12.23
C ALA A 344 -29.53 28.70 -12.97
N SER A 345 -29.55 28.85 -14.30
CA SER A 345 -28.36 28.86 -15.16
C SER A 345 -27.47 27.61 -15.03
N ALA A 346 -28.06 26.48 -14.66
CA ALA A 346 -27.37 25.22 -14.48
C ALA A 346 -27.34 24.41 -15.78
N THR A 347 -26.27 23.64 -15.97
CA THR A 347 -26.16 22.66 -17.06
C THR A 347 -26.27 21.24 -16.48
N TYR A 348 -27.26 20.51 -16.94
CA TYR A 348 -27.45 19.09 -16.68
C TYR A 348 -26.83 18.32 -17.84
N ALA A 349 -25.64 17.76 -17.60
CA ALA A 349 -24.81 17.16 -18.64
C ALA A 349 -25.39 15.85 -19.19
N GLN A 350 -25.11 15.56 -20.46
CA GLN A 350 -25.45 14.30 -21.11
C GLN A 350 -24.82 13.11 -20.39
N GLY A 351 -25.49 11.96 -20.49
CA GLY A 351 -25.08 10.71 -19.84
C GLY A 351 -25.45 10.62 -18.35
N PHE A 352 -26.02 11.67 -17.78
CA PHE A 352 -26.72 11.66 -16.49
C PHE A 352 -28.22 11.43 -16.71
N GLY A 353 -29.00 11.41 -15.63
CA GLY A 353 -30.46 11.46 -15.72
C GLY A 353 -31.04 12.61 -14.91
N ILE A 354 -32.32 12.91 -15.11
CA ILE A 354 -33.12 13.74 -14.23
C ILE A 354 -34.38 12.98 -13.82
N LEU A 355 -34.90 13.29 -12.64
CA LEU A 355 -36.26 12.96 -12.26
C LEU A 355 -37.10 14.23 -12.30
N VAL A 356 -38.28 14.12 -12.89
CA VAL A 356 -39.26 15.20 -12.96
C VAL A 356 -40.64 14.67 -12.59
N GLU A 357 -41.58 15.54 -12.25
CA GLU A 357 -42.95 15.17 -11.86
C GLU A 357 -43.97 15.85 -12.77
N THR A 358 -45.02 15.15 -13.17
CA THR A 358 -46.12 15.72 -13.96
C THR A 358 -46.82 16.84 -13.19
N THR A 359 -47.22 17.89 -13.91
CA THR A 359 -48.10 18.93 -13.37
C THR A 359 -49.50 18.82 -13.98
N SER A 360 -50.45 19.62 -13.50
CA SER A 360 -51.80 19.70 -14.09
C SER A 360 -51.79 20.32 -15.49
N THR A 361 -50.67 20.92 -15.92
CA THR A 361 -50.50 21.45 -17.27
C THR A 361 -49.73 20.44 -18.12
N LEU A 362 -50.31 20.01 -19.24
CA LEU A 362 -49.66 19.08 -20.16
C LEU A 362 -48.28 19.58 -20.61
N ASN A 363 -47.35 18.63 -20.78
CA ASN A 363 -45.96 18.86 -21.19
C ASN A 363 -45.18 19.82 -20.26
N THR A 364 -45.70 20.07 -19.05
CA THR A 364 -45.06 20.87 -18.03
C THR A 364 -44.77 20.01 -16.81
N TYR A 365 -43.53 20.04 -16.34
CA TYR A 365 -43.04 19.19 -15.26
C TYR A 365 -42.33 20.01 -14.18
N THR A 366 -42.27 19.48 -12.96
CA THR A 366 -41.45 20.02 -11.87
C THR A 366 -40.16 19.22 -11.76
N PHE A 367 -39.02 19.88 -11.67
CA PHE A 367 -37.73 19.22 -11.44
C PHE A 367 -37.66 18.64 -10.02
N HIS A 368 -37.24 17.38 -9.89
CA HIS A 368 -37.07 16.71 -8.60
C HIS A 368 -35.62 16.43 -8.25
N ARG A 369 -34.85 15.85 -9.17
CA ARG A 369 -33.50 15.37 -8.85
C ARG A 369 -32.61 15.26 -10.08
N TYR A 370 -31.35 15.65 -9.93
CA TYR A 370 -30.30 15.29 -10.87
C TYR A 370 -29.69 13.93 -10.49
N VAL A 371 -29.64 13.00 -11.43
CA VAL A 371 -29.28 11.61 -11.19
C VAL A 371 -27.89 11.33 -11.77
N PRO A 372 -26.89 11.01 -10.93
CA PRO A 372 -25.55 10.66 -11.41
C PRO A 372 -25.58 9.33 -12.17
N LYS A 373 -24.66 9.18 -13.14
CA LYS A 373 -24.43 7.88 -13.78
C LYS A 373 -23.75 6.90 -12.82
N ALA A 374 -24.08 5.63 -12.95
CA ALA A 374 -23.56 4.58 -12.07
C ALA A 374 -22.01 4.53 -12.03
N THR A 375 -21.34 4.84 -13.13
CA THR A 375 -19.88 4.85 -13.21
C THR A 375 -19.23 5.92 -12.32
N GLU A 376 -19.87 7.06 -12.11
CA GLU A 376 -19.36 8.10 -11.21
C GLU A 376 -19.52 7.70 -9.75
N VAL A 377 -20.66 7.11 -9.37
CA VAL A 377 -20.87 6.57 -8.02
C VAL A 377 -19.82 5.50 -7.71
N THR A 378 -19.53 4.60 -8.66
CA THR A 378 -18.47 3.60 -8.54
C THR A 378 -17.07 4.22 -8.45
N THR A 379 -16.81 5.31 -9.18
CA THR A 379 -15.53 6.04 -9.12
C THR A 379 -15.34 6.71 -7.76
N VAL A 380 -16.36 7.40 -7.26
CA VAL A 380 -16.34 8.02 -5.92
C VAL A 380 -16.14 6.93 -4.86
N ALA A 381 -16.87 5.81 -4.94
CA ALA A 381 -16.71 4.69 -4.02
C ALA A 381 -15.28 4.09 -4.08
N SER A 382 -14.68 4.01 -5.27
CA SER A 382 -13.30 3.53 -5.43
C SER A 382 -12.27 4.46 -4.77
N ASN A 383 -12.48 5.78 -4.86
CA ASN A 383 -11.60 6.78 -4.25
C ASN A 383 -11.62 6.78 -2.71
N ILE A 384 -12.64 6.21 -2.07
CA ILE A 384 -12.70 6.06 -0.60
C ILE A 384 -11.55 5.19 -0.07
N THR A 385 -11.12 4.18 -0.83
CA THR A 385 -10.04 3.28 -0.42
C THR A 385 -8.68 4.03 -0.29
N PRO A 386 -8.19 4.76 -1.32
CA PRO A 386 -7.02 5.63 -1.17
C PRO A 386 -7.13 6.65 -0.05
N ILE A 387 -8.29 7.30 0.14
CA ILE A 387 -8.52 8.28 1.22
C ILE A 387 -8.34 7.62 2.59
N THR A 388 -8.88 6.41 2.77
CA THR A 388 -8.72 5.62 4.00
C THR A 388 -7.26 5.26 4.24
N THR A 389 -6.52 4.89 3.19
CA THR A 389 -5.06 4.66 3.28
C THR A 389 -4.30 5.90 3.72
N VAL A 390 -4.61 7.06 3.15
CA VAL A 390 -3.99 8.34 3.56
C VAL A 390 -4.33 8.68 5.01
N SER A 391 -5.58 8.47 5.42
CA SER A 391 -6.03 8.65 6.80
C SER A 391 -5.24 7.77 7.77
N ASN A 392 -5.01 6.50 7.44
CA ASN A 392 -4.20 5.60 8.28
C ASN A 392 -2.74 6.05 8.37
N ASN A 393 -2.18 6.56 7.26
CA ASN A 393 -0.79 7.04 7.23
C ASN A 393 -0.57 8.32 8.04
N ILE A 394 -1.62 9.10 8.37
CA ILE A 394 -1.46 10.35 9.13
C ILE A 394 -0.87 10.11 10.53
N SER A 395 -1.15 8.95 11.14
CA SER A 395 -0.59 8.57 12.45
C SER A 395 0.95 8.45 12.39
N ASN A 396 1.46 7.85 11.30
CA ASN A 396 2.90 7.73 11.07
C ASN A 396 3.54 9.11 10.82
N VAL A 397 2.88 9.96 10.03
CA VAL A 397 3.35 11.34 9.78
C VAL A 397 3.40 12.14 11.08
N ASN A 398 2.37 12.05 11.92
CA ASN A 398 2.35 12.71 13.23
C ASN A 398 3.45 12.18 14.16
N THR A 399 3.75 10.88 14.10
CA THR A 399 4.88 10.28 14.84
C THR A 399 6.22 10.87 14.39
N VAL A 400 6.44 10.97 13.08
CA VAL A 400 7.65 11.59 12.50
C VAL A 400 7.75 13.07 12.87
N ALA A 401 6.64 13.81 12.81
CA ALA A 401 6.59 15.21 13.20
C ALA A 401 6.98 15.39 14.69
N GLY A 402 6.49 14.52 15.57
CA GLY A 402 6.78 14.54 17.00
C GLY A 402 8.25 14.30 17.35
N ILE A 403 9.01 13.60 16.52
CA ILE A 403 10.45 13.35 16.76
C ILE A 403 11.38 14.31 15.99
N SER A 404 10.84 15.26 15.21
CA SER A 404 11.64 16.16 14.38
C SER A 404 12.71 16.95 15.16
N SER A 405 12.36 17.50 16.33
CA SER A 405 13.31 18.19 17.21
C SER A 405 14.41 17.28 17.75
N ASN A 406 14.09 16.00 18.01
CA ASN A 406 15.08 15.01 18.44
C ASN A 406 16.07 14.71 17.30
N VAL A 407 15.59 14.60 16.05
CA VAL A 407 16.45 14.40 14.88
C VAL A 407 17.42 15.58 14.71
N THR A 408 16.95 16.82 14.86
CA THR A 408 17.81 18.01 14.86
C THR A 408 18.84 17.98 16.00
N THR A 409 18.44 17.52 17.19
CA THR A 409 19.34 17.37 18.34
C THR A 409 20.44 16.33 18.05
N VAL A 410 20.08 15.18 17.49
CA VAL A 410 21.03 14.13 17.11
C VAL A 410 22.01 14.63 16.03
N ALA A 411 21.54 15.42 15.06
CA ALA A 411 22.41 16.05 14.08
C ALA A 411 23.46 16.98 14.74
N GLY A 412 23.06 17.75 15.76
CA GLY A 412 23.99 18.56 16.56
C GLY A 412 25.01 17.73 17.34
N ILE A 413 24.58 16.63 17.96
CA ILE A 413 25.48 15.70 18.67
C ILE A 413 26.52 15.10 17.71
N SER A 414 26.14 14.76 16.48
CA SER A 414 27.08 14.28 15.45
C SER A 414 28.24 15.27 15.19
N GLY A 415 27.94 16.57 15.20
CA GLY A 415 28.95 17.63 15.13
C GLY A 415 29.91 17.59 16.33
N ASN A 416 29.37 17.52 17.54
CA ASN A 416 30.18 17.42 18.76
C ASN A 416 31.05 16.15 18.79
N VAL A 417 30.53 15.00 18.34
CA VAL A 417 31.30 13.75 18.25
C VAL A 417 32.47 13.91 17.27
N THR A 418 32.27 14.62 16.16
CA THR A 418 33.34 14.93 15.20
C THR A 418 34.41 15.83 15.84
N SER A 419 34.01 16.84 16.61
CA SER A 419 34.95 17.68 17.37
C SER A 419 35.78 16.86 18.36
N VAL A 420 35.15 16.00 19.16
CA VAL A 420 35.85 15.11 20.10
C VAL A 420 36.80 14.16 19.37
N ALA A 421 36.41 13.66 18.20
CA ALA A 421 37.28 12.81 17.39
C ALA A 421 38.53 13.55 16.90
N ASN A 422 38.43 14.86 16.61
CA ASN A 422 39.57 15.69 16.21
C ASN A 422 40.53 15.95 17.40
N ASP A 423 40.00 16.11 18.61
CA ASP A 423 40.81 16.31 19.82
C ASP A 423 41.63 15.06 20.23
N ALA A 424 41.37 13.90 19.62
CA ALA A 424 42.07 12.65 19.95
C ALA A 424 43.60 12.74 19.76
N THR A 425 44.06 13.52 18.79
CA THR A 425 45.51 13.75 18.55
C THR A 425 46.12 14.63 19.64
N ASP A 426 45.41 15.67 20.06
CA ASP A 426 45.85 16.57 21.13
C ASP A 426 45.92 15.82 22.47
N ILE A 427 44.91 15.01 22.77
CA ILE A 427 44.88 14.12 23.95
C ILE A 427 46.05 13.14 23.90
N GLY A 428 46.35 12.54 22.75
CA GLY A 428 47.50 11.65 22.56
C GLY A 428 48.84 12.36 22.80
N THR A 429 48.94 13.61 22.36
CA THR A 429 50.12 14.46 22.56
C THR A 429 50.32 14.79 24.05
N VAL A 430 49.26 15.22 24.73
CA VAL A 430 49.28 15.45 26.19
C VAL A 430 49.66 14.18 26.95
N SER A 431 49.07 13.05 26.58
CA SER A 431 49.37 11.73 27.17
C SER A 431 50.85 11.36 27.03
N THR A 432 51.46 11.63 25.87
CA THR A 432 52.90 11.37 25.66
C THR A 432 53.79 12.31 26.47
N ASN A 433 53.41 13.58 26.58
CA ASN A 433 54.19 14.60 27.28
C ASN A 433 54.16 14.48 28.82
N ILE A 434 53.19 13.76 29.40
CA ILE A 434 53.02 13.65 30.86
C ILE A 434 54.26 13.07 31.56
N ALA A 435 54.96 12.13 30.91
CA ALA A 435 56.17 11.52 31.44
C ALA A 435 57.32 12.54 31.59
N ASN A 436 57.45 13.43 30.60
CA ASN A 436 58.45 14.51 30.63
C ASN A 436 58.14 15.52 31.73
N VAL A 437 56.87 15.91 31.88
CA VAL A 437 56.43 16.82 32.96
C VAL A 437 56.74 16.23 34.35
N ASN A 438 56.41 14.95 34.56
CA ASN A 438 56.73 14.25 35.80
C ASN A 438 58.24 14.19 36.08
N THR A 439 59.06 14.03 35.04
CA THR A 439 60.53 14.06 35.15
C THR A 439 61.03 15.44 35.61
N VAL A 440 60.52 16.52 35.02
CA VAL A 440 60.86 17.90 35.41
C VAL A 440 60.43 18.19 36.86
N ALA A 441 59.25 17.71 37.28
CA ALA A 441 58.79 17.84 38.66
C ALA A 441 59.76 17.16 39.66
N GLY A 442 60.29 15.98 39.31
CA GLY A 442 61.32 15.30 40.09
C GLY A 442 62.63 16.10 40.19
N ILE A 443 63.09 16.69 39.09
CA ILE A 443 64.28 17.57 39.10
C ILE A 443 64.07 18.79 40.01
N SER A 444 62.90 19.41 39.97
CA SER A 444 62.56 20.55 40.83
C SER A 444 62.70 20.23 42.33
N SER A 445 62.28 19.03 42.74
CA SER A 445 62.47 18.53 44.11
C SER A 445 63.95 18.43 44.49
N ASN A 446 64.78 17.89 43.58
CA ASN A 446 66.22 17.79 43.79
C ASN A 446 66.89 19.17 43.88
N VAL A 447 66.51 20.12 43.02
CA VAL A 447 67.03 21.50 43.06
C VAL A 447 66.67 22.19 44.38
N THR A 448 65.43 22.01 44.86
CA THR A 448 64.98 22.55 46.15
C THR A 448 65.78 21.97 47.32
N THR A 449 66.21 20.72 47.21
CA THR A 449 67.05 20.06 48.22
C THR A 449 68.47 20.61 48.26
N VAL A 450 69.05 20.99 47.10
CA VAL A 450 70.38 21.61 47.02
C VAL A 450 70.39 23.08 47.45
N ALA A 451 69.26 23.77 47.31
CA ALA A 451 69.12 25.18 47.67
C ALA A 451 68.94 25.45 49.18
N ASN A 452 68.66 24.42 49.98
CA ASN A 452 68.61 24.46 51.45
C ASN A 452 69.87 23.84 52.04
#